data_AF-A0A9D8RRT5-F1
#
_entry.id   AF-A0A9D8RRT5-F1
#
_cell.length_a   1.000
_cell.length_b   1.000
_cell.length_c   1.000
_cell.angle_alpha   90.00
_cell.angle_beta   90.00
_cell.angle_gamma   90.00
#
_symmetry.space_group_name_H-M   'P 1'
#
loop_
_entity.id
_entity.type
_entity.pdbx_description
1 polymer ?
#
loop_
_entity_poly.entity_id
_entity_poly.type
_entity_poly.pdbx_seq_one_letter_code
_entity_poly.pdbx_strand_id
1 'polypeptide(L)' 'MVATCVLLIISGDLTYDQVPSGYKTKVKAALKAEGYDENGEPLVIAEDTAE' A
#
# COMPACT_ATOMS: atom_id res chain seq x y z
N MET A 1 5.03 3.84 12.64
CA MET A 1 3.72 3.17 12.66
C MET A 1 3.12 3.06 11.26
N VAL A 2 2.71 4.16 10.59
CA VAL A 2 2.15 4.09 9.21
C VAL A 2 3.14 3.46 8.22
N ALA A 3 4.37 3.98 8.13
CA ALA A 3 5.41 3.43 7.25
C ALA A 3 5.72 1.94 7.55
N THR A 4 5.67 1.56 8.83
CA THR A 4 5.84 0.16 9.25
C THR A 4 4.70 -0.73 8.74
N CYS A 5 3.44 -0.26 8.84
CA CYS A 5 2.30 -1.00 8.30
C CYS A 5 2.39 -1.14 6.78
N VAL A 6 2.79 -0.08 6.07
CA VAL A 6 2.98 -0.10 4.60
C VAL A 6 4.02 -1.15 4.21
N LEU A 7 5.20 -1.14 4.82
CA LEU A 7 6.25 -2.13 4.57
C LEU A 7 5.79 -3.57 4.85
N LEU A 8 5.08 -3.79 5.95
CA LEU A 8 4.56 -5.12 6.31
C LEU A 8 3.47 -5.60 5.33
N ILE A 9 2.65 -4.69 4.81
CA ILE A 9 1.65 -5.00 3.78
C ILE A 9 2.34 -5.38 2.46
N ILE A 10 3.32 -4.60 2.02
CA ILE A 10 4.11 -4.91 0.82
C ILE A 10 4.87 -6.24 0.97
N SER A 11 5.35 -6.55 2.18
CA SER A 11 6.05 -7.81 2.48
C SER A 11 5.10 -9.01 2.63
N GLY A 12 3.79 -8.81 2.67
CA GLY A 12 2.79 -9.87 2.89
C GLY A 12 2.69 -10.36 4.34
N ASP A 13 3.38 -9.71 5.29
CA ASP A 13 3.35 -10.04 6.72
C ASP A 13 2.11 -9.46 7.45
N LEU A 14 1.48 -8.45 6.87
CA LEU A 14 0.29 -7.79 7.41
C LEU A 14 -0.75 -7.57 6.32
N THR A 15 -2.00 -7.89 6.58
CA THR A 15 -3.10 -7.50 5.69
C THR A 15 -3.64 -6.13 6.06
N TYR A 16 -4.16 -5.39 5.09
CA TYR A 16 -4.77 -4.08 5.36
C TYR A 16 -5.92 -4.14 6.38
N ASP A 17 -6.60 -5.29 6.50
CA ASP A 17 -7.67 -5.44 7.49
C ASP A 17 -7.15 -5.45 8.93
N GLN A 18 -5.93 -5.96 9.14
CA GLN A 18 -5.24 -5.98 10.44
C GLN A 18 -4.67 -4.60 10.83
N VAL A 19 -4.67 -3.62 9.92
CA VAL A 19 -4.26 -2.26 10.24
C VAL A 19 -5.27 -1.66 11.23
N PRO A 20 -4.83 -1.04 12.34
CA PRO A 20 -5.74 -0.39 13.26
C PRO A 20 -6.53 0.72 12.53
N SER A 21 -7.84 0.80 12.78
CA SER A 21 -8.77 1.67 12.04
C SER A 21 -8.36 3.14 12.00
N GLY A 22 -7.73 3.67 13.05
CA GLY A 22 -7.20 5.05 13.09
C GLY A 22 -6.06 5.33 12.09
N TYR A 23 -5.41 4.29 11.55
CA TYR A 23 -4.32 4.38 10.60
C TYR A 23 -4.68 3.91 9.19
N LYS A 24 -5.78 3.15 9.00
CA LYS A 24 -6.21 2.59 7.71
C LYS A 24 -6.17 3.64 6.58
N THR A 25 -6.78 4.81 6.78
CA THR A 25 -6.80 5.88 5.76
C THR A 25 -5.39 6.38 5.41
N LYS A 26 -4.51 6.54 6.40
CA LYS A 26 -3.14 7.01 6.21
C LYS A 26 -2.26 5.96 5.52
N VAL A 27 -2.42 4.69 5.88
CA VAL A 27 -1.71 3.56 5.28
C VAL A 27 -2.13 3.38 3.82
N LYS A 28 -3.42 3.49 3.51
CA LYS A 28 -3.92 3.42 2.11
C LYS A 28 -3.39 4.55 1.24
N ALA A 29 -3.37 5.77 1.77
CA ALA A 29 -2.81 6.92 1.05
C ALA A 29 -1.29 6.75 0.80
N ALA A 30 -0.55 6.21 1.78
CA ALA A 30 0.87 5.93 1.64
C ALA A 30 1.17 4.82 0.63
N LEU A 31 0.46 3.68 0.71
CA LEU A 31 0.56 2.59 -0.28
C LEU A 31 0.35 3.12 -1.69
N LYS A 32 -0.74 3.88 -1.92
CA LYS A 32 -1.03 4.47 -3.22
C LYS A 32 0.04 5.44 -3.70
N ALA A 33 0.62 6.24 -2.80
CA ALA A 33 1.71 7.15 -3.14
C ALA A 33 3.00 6.41 -3.54
N GLU A 34 3.24 5.23 -2.98
CA GLU A 34 4.35 4.35 -3.33
C GLU A 34 4.05 3.43 -4.52
N GLY A 35 2.83 3.49 -5.07
CA GLY A 35 2.42 2.67 -6.21
C GLY A 35 1.99 1.25 -5.82
N TYR A 36 1.51 1.05 -4.60
CA TYR A 36 0.98 -0.23 -4.11
C TYR A 36 -0.50 -0.12 -3.74
N ASP A 37 -1.21 -1.24 -3.82
CA ASP A 37 -2.60 -1.37 -3.41
C ASP A 37 -2.73 -1.84 -1.95
N GLU A 38 -3.96 -2.10 -1.51
CA GLU A 38 -4.26 -2.55 -0.15
C GLU A 38 -3.80 -3.98 0.16
N ASN A 39 -3.43 -4.76 -0.86
CA ASN A 39 -2.86 -6.09 -0.73
C ASN A 39 -1.33 -6.06 -0.71
N GLY A 40 -0.71 -4.89 -0.88
CA GLY A 40 0.73 -4.77 -1.04
C GLY A 40 1.21 -5.15 -2.44
N GLU A 41 0.28 -5.29 -3.38
CA GLU A 41 0.60 -5.55 -4.78
C GLU A 41 0.91 -4.22 -5.47
N PRO A 42 1.87 -4.18 -6.41
CA PRO A 42 2.10 -2.98 -7.17
C PRO A 42 0.82 -2.65 -7.95
N LEU A 43 0.32 -1.43 -7.75
CA LEU A 43 -0.65 -0.83 -8.65
C LEU A 43 0.05 -0.84 -10.00
N VAL A 44 -0.46 -1.63 -10.94
CA VAL A 44 -0.03 -1.60 -12.33
C VAL A 44 -0.30 -0.19 -12.82
N ILE A 45 0.67 0.71 -12.61
CA ILE A 45 0.83 1.87 -13.44
C ILE A 45 1.11 1.24 -14.79
N ALA A 46 0.07 1.14 -15.62
CA ALA A 46 0.29 1.03 -17.04
C ALA A 46 1.21 2.21 -17.34
N GLU A 47 2.51 1.93 -17.44
CA GLU A 47 3.45 2.84 -18.04
C GLU A 47 2.81 3.13 -19.38
N ASP A 48 2.28 4.35 -19.50
CA ASP A 48 2.11 5.03 -20.75
C ASP A 48 3.50 5.06 -21.39
N THR A 49 3.88 3.92 -21.97
CA THR A 49 4.84 3.82 -23.04
C THR A 49 4.11 4.40 -24.25
N ALA A 50 3.82 5.69 -24.20
CA ALA A 50 3.53 6.47 -25.38
C ALA A 50 4.89 6.71 -26.05
N GLU A 51 5.22 5.75 -26.91
CA GLU A 51 6.26 5.84 -27.94
C GLU A 51 5.99 7.03 -28.89
#